data_AF-A0AAW1JA71-F1
#
_entry.id   AF-A0AAW1JA71-F1
#
_cell.length_a   1.000
_cell.length_b   1.000
_cell.length_c   1.000
_cell.angle_alpha   90.00
_cell.angle_beta   90.00
_cell.angle_gamma   90.00
#
_symmetry.space_group_name_H-M   'P 1'
#
loop_
_entity.id
_entity.type
_entity.pdbx_description
1 polymer ?
#
loop_
_entity_poly.entity_id
_entity_poly.type
_entity_poly.pdbx_seq_one_letter_code
_entity_poly.pdbx_strand_id
1 'polypeptide(L)'
;MACLHDHSCEDHDCSSDWSLYKHIDIPKVSALNEAVSGSVKSVFKSWDQRLNFSGEFLASNEGDPELIVFIPFTSDVKIKSISIVGGSDGTSPSKMRAFINREGIDFSDAQNMQAVQEWDLAENMQGVLEYQTRYSKFQGVGNLTLHFPDNFGADTSQIHYIGLKGEATQLKRDVVATIVYELMPNPSDHKTHAETGGGLSQV
;
A
#
# COMPACT_ATOMS: atom_id res chain seq x y z
N MET A 1 -3.17 -29.10 31.29
CA MET A 1 -4.64 -28.98 31.20
C MET A 1 -4.91 -27.90 30.16
N ALA A 2 -5.07 -28.30 28.90
CA ALA A 2 -5.18 -27.38 27.78
C ALA A 2 -6.64 -26.96 27.65
N CYS A 3 -6.92 -25.68 27.87
CA CYS A 3 -8.22 -25.10 27.59
C CYS A 3 -8.36 -24.98 26.06
N LEU A 4 -9.10 -25.92 25.47
CA LEU A 4 -9.67 -25.80 24.14
C LEU A 4 -10.72 -24.68 24.20
N HIS A 5 -10.37 -23.49 23.70
CA HIS A 5 -11.37 -22.47 23.39
C HIS A 5 -11.99 -22.84 22.05
N ASP A 6 -13.17 -23.45 22.14
CA ASP A 6 -14.16 -23.55 21.08
C ASP A 6 -14.62 -22.13 20.74
N HIS A 7 -13.99 -21.52 19.73
CA HIS A 7 -14.52 -20.29 19.13
C HIS A 7 -15.57 -20.69 18.11
N SER A 8 -16.81 -20.70 18.59
CA SER A 8 -18.03 -20.54 17.79
C SER A 8 -17.84 -19.48 16.71
N CYS A 9 -17.56 -19.93 15.49
CA CYS A 9 -17.60 -19.11 14.29
C CYS A 9 -19.06 -18.91 13.89
N GLU A 10 -19.77 -18.06 14.65
CA GLU A 10 -21.00 -17.44 14.15
C GLU A 10 -20.61 -16.54 12.98
N ASP A 11 -21.03 -16.89 11.77
CA ASP A 11 -21.19 -16.06 10.56
C ASP A 11 -20.55 -14.65 10.62
N HIS A 12 -19.23 -14.58 10.78
CA HIS A 12 -18.50 -13.38 10.42
C HIS A 12 -18.39 -13.41 8.92
N ASP A 13 -18.98 -12.42 8.25
CA ASP A 13 -18.79 -12.16 6.84
C ASP A 13 -17.31 -11.78 6.60
N CYS A 14 -16.44 -12.78 6.63
CA CYS A 14 -14.99 -12.64 6.46
C CYS A 14 -14.70 -11.92 5.14
N SER A 15 -15.53 -12.11 4.11
CA SER A 15 -15.38 -11.42 2.84
C SER A 15 -15.52 -9.89 2.97
N SER A 16 -16.40 -9.39 3.84
CA SER A 16 -16.60 -7.95 4.02
C SER A 16 -15.38 -7.25 4.63
N ASP A 17 -14.62 -7.95 5.46
CA ASP A 17 -13.39 -7.44 6.06
C ASP A 17 -12.25 -7.28 5.04
N TRP A 18 -12.19 -8.15 4.02
CA TRP A 18 -11.20 -8.15 2.94
C TRP A 18 -11.65 -7.30 1.75
N SER A 19 -12.08 -6.08 2.03
CA SER A 19 -12.71 -5.20 1.03
C SER A 19 -11.75 -4.26 0.30
N LEU A 20 -10.51 -4.10 0.80
CA LEU A 20 -9.60 -3.08 0.30
C LEU A 20 -9.15 -3.31 -1.15
N TYR A 21 -9.25 -4.52 -1.69
CA TYR A 21 -8.94 -4.79 -3.10
C TYR A 21 -9.77 -3.90 -4.05
N LYS A 22 -10.99 -3.51 -3.66
CA LYS A 22 -11.87 -2.61 -4.42
C LYS A 22 -11.34 -1.18 -4.52
N HIS A 23 -10.41 -0.82 -3.63
CA HIS A 23 -9.82 0.52 -3.54
C HIS A 23 -8.43 0.58 -4.16
N ILE A 24 -7.88 -0.53 -4.65
CA ILE A 24 -6.58 -0.57 -5.33
C ILE A 24 -6.74 -0.02 -6.76
N ASP A 25 -5.84 0.88 -7.16
CA ASP A 25 -5.75 1.35 -8.54
C ASP A 25 -4.97 0.31 -9.38
N ILE A 26 -5.64 -0.82 -9.67
CA ILE A 26 -5.06 -1.99 -10.38
C ILE A 26 -4.30 -1.63 -11.66
N PRO A 27 -4.79 -0.71 -12.53
CA PRO A 27 -4.04 -0.29 -13.71
C PRO A 27 -2.63 0.23 -13.41
N LYS A 28 -2.44 0.89 -12.26
CA LYS A 28 -1.17 1.49 -11.81
C LYS A 28 -0.35 0.61 -10.87
N VAL A 29 -0.85 -0.56 -10.50
CA VAL A 29 -0.04 -1.56 -9.78
C VAL A 29 1.13 -1.99 -10.66
N SER A 30 2.30 -2.07 -10.06
CA SER A 30 3.53 -2.53 -10.70
C SER A 30 4.33 -3.46 -9.78
N ALA A 31 5.15 -4.30 -10.39
CA ALA A 31 6.12 -5.12 -9.67
C ALA A 31 7.52 -4.94 -10.29
N LEU A 32 8.54 -5.08 -9.45
CA LEU A 32 9.92 -5.22 -9.88
C LEU A 32 10.32 -6.69 -9.77
N ASN A 33 11.11 -7.13 -10.75
CA ASN A 33 11.58 -8.51 -10.91
C ASN A 33 10.46 -9.55 -11.16
N GLU A 34 9.32 -9.15 -11.74
CA GLU A 34 8.30 -10.10 -12.18
C GLU A 34 8.70 -10.80 -13.49
N ALA A 35 8.51 -12.11 -13.58
CA ALA A 35 8.83 -12.93 -14.77
C ALA A 35 7.96 -12.56 -15.98
N VAL A 36 6.69 -12.27 -15.73
CA VAL A 36 5.73 -11.86 -16.75
C VAL A 36 5.25 -10.45 -16.41
N SER A 37 5.49 -9.51 -17.32
CA SER A 37 5.12 -8.11 -17.09
C SER A 37 3.61 -7.94 -16.89
N GLY A 38 3.22 -7.28 -15.80
CA GLY A 38 1.84 -7.06 -15.41
C GLY A 38 1.17 -8.23 -14.69
N SER A 39 1.87 -9.35 -14.48
CA SER A 39 1.33 -10.53 -13.78
C SER A 39 0.90 -10.22 -12.35
N VAL A 40 1.55 -9.25 -11.70
CA VAL A 40 1.17 -8.72 -10.37
C VAL A 40 -0.30 -8.28 -10.28
N LYS A 41 -0.95 -7.90 -11.38
CA LYS A 41 -2.36 -7.48 -11.34
C LYS A 41 -3.30 -8.63 -11.04
N SER A 42 -2.91 -9.86 -11.36
CA SER A 42 -3.71 -11.08 -11.18
C SER A 42 -3.85 -11.53 -9.72
N VAL A 43 -2.92 -11.11 -8.84
CA VAL A 43 -2.92 -11.55 -7.44
C VAL A 43 -3.90 -10.78 -6.56
N PHE A 44 -4.48 -9.69 -7.07
CA PHE A 44 -5.51 -8.90 -6.38
C PHE A 44 -6.89 -9.35 -6.84
N LYS A 45 -7.52 -10.19 -6.03
CA LYS A 45 -8.86 -10.77 -6.28
C LYS A 45 -9.71 -10.70 -5.00
N SER A 46 -10.98 -11.08 -5.09
CA SER A 46 -11.82 -11.15 -3.88
C SER A 46 -11.35 -12.26 -2.94
N TRP A 47 -11.73 -12.15 -1.67
CA TRP A 47 -11.41 -13.15 -0.64
C TRP A 47 -11.88 -14.57 -1.00
N ASP A 48 -13.05 -14.70 -1.63
CA ASP A 48 -13.59 -15.99 -2.08
C ASP A 48 -12.73 -16.64 -3.16
N GLN A 49 -12.03 -15.83 -3.96
CA GLN A 49 -11.17 -16.30 -5.04
C GLN A 49 -9.72 -16.53 -4.59
N ARG A 50 -9.38 -16.32 -3.31
CA ARG A 50 -7.99 -16.42 -2.81
C ARG A 50 -7.33 -17.78 -3.11
N LEU A 51 -8.11 -18.86 -3.09
CA LEU A 51 -7.66 -20.23 -3.36
C LEU A 51 -7.87 -20.68 -4.82
N ASN A 52 -8.27 -19.76 -5.70
CA ASN A 52 -8.34 -20.06 -7.12
C ASN A 52 -6.93 -19.95 -7.71
N PHE A 53 -6.27 -21.11 -7.85
CA PHE A 53 -4.94 -21.27 -8.44
C PHE A 53 -4.97 -21.50 -9.96
N SER A 54 -6.15 -21.52 -10.59
CA SER A 54 -6.29 -21.76 -12.04
C SER A 54 -5.99 -20.53 -12.89
N GLY A 55 -5.87 -19.35 -12.28
CA GLY A 55 -5.54 -18.10 -12.95
C GLY A 55 -4.04 -17.83 -13.04
N GLU A 56 -3.71 -16.66 -13.56
CA GLU A 56 -2.33 -16.13 -13.51
C GLU A 56 -1.90 -15.86 -12.06
N PHE A 57 -0.59 -15.83 -11.86
CA PHE A 57 0.06 -15.55 -10.58
C PHE A 57 1.30 -14.68 -10.82
N LEU A 58 1.74 -14.01 -9.77
CA LEU A 58 3.01 -13.29 -9.79
C LEU A 58 4.13 -14.28 -9.53
N ALA A 59 5.12 -14.31 -10.42
CA ALA A 59 6.35 -15.06 -10.24
C ALA A 59 7.55 -14.11 -10.38
N SER A 60 8.63 -14.37 -9.64
CA SER A 60 9.90 -13.70 -9.85
C SER A 60 10.65 -14.26 -11.05
N ASN A 61 11.63 -13.51 -11.58
CA ASN A 61 12.53 -14.02 -12.62
C ASN A 61 13.31 -15.25 -12.14
N GLU A 62 13.72 -16.09 -13.10
CA GLU A 62 14.48 -17.31 -12.81
C GLU A 62 15.81 -17.00 -12.10
N GLY A 63 16.04 -17.65 -10.96
CA GLY A 63 17.28 -17.54 -10.20
C GLY A 63 17.38 -16.31 -9.29
N ASP A 64 16.32 -15.51 -9.20
CA ASP A 64 16.23 -14.40 -8.25
C ASP A 64 14.84 -14.38 -7.58
N PRO A 65 14.72 -14.77 -6.30
CA PRO A 65 13.45 -14.79 -5.59
C PRO A 65 12.98 -13.41 -5.11
N GLU A 66 13.81 -12.38 -5.22
CA GLU A 66 13.51 -11.05 -4.68
C GLU A 66 12.39 -10.36 -5.50
N LEU A 67 11.35 -9.86 -4.83
CA LEU A 67 10.23 -9.16 -5.47
C LEU A 67 9.89 -7.86 -4.73
N ILE A 68 9.52 -6.83 -5.49
CA ILE A 68 8.88 -5.63 -4.96
C ILE A 68 7.54 -5.43 -5.65
N VAL A 69 6.49 -5.19 -4.88
CA VAL A 69 5.13 -4.93 -5.37
C VAL A 69 4.67 -3.56 -4.89
N PHE A 70 4.36 -2.67 -5.84
CA PHE A 70 3.83 -1.33 -5.57
C PHE A 70 2.31 -1.29 -5.79
N ILE A 71 1.59 -0.86 -4.75
CA ILE A 71 0.13 -0.93 -4.64
C ILE A 71 -0.41 0.49 -4.36
N PRO A 72 -0.79 1.25 -5.40
CA PRO A 72 -1.48 2.52 -5.22
C PRO A 72 -2.96 2.31 -4.87
N PHE A 73 -3.50 3.16 -4.00
CA PHE A 73 -4.93 3.19 -3.66
C PHE A 73 -5.61 4.43 -4.25
N THR A 74 -6.87 4.26 -4.65
CA THR A 74 -7.77 5.32 -5.16
C THR A 74 -8.28 6.27 -4.06
N SER A 75 -8.20 5.86 -2.81
CA SER A 75 -8.56 6.61 -1.61
C SER A 75 -7.63 6.20 -0.48
N ASP A 76 -7.42 7.07 0.50
CA ASP A 76 -6.66 6.72 1.69
C ASP A 76 -7.31 5.54 2.41
N VAL A 77 -6.50 4.52 2.74
CA VAL A 77 -6.97 3.32 3.45
C VAL A 77 -6.32 3.21 4.82
N LYS A 78 -6.97 2.45 5.70
CA LYS A 78 -6.44 2.00 6.97
C LYS A 78 -6.27 0.49 6.88
N ILE A 79 -5.04 0.02 6.95
CA ILE A 79 -4.74 -1.41 6.81
C ILE A 79 -4.71 -2.01 8.22
N LYS A 80 -5.50 -3.07 8.44
CA LYS A 80 -5.55 -3.81 9.71
C LYS A 80 -4.67 -5.05 9.61
N SER A 81 -4.88 -5.87 8.57
CA SER A 81 -4.07 -7.06 8.31
C SER A 81 -3.81 -7.28 6.82
N ILE A 82 -2.78 -8.06 6.54
CA ILE A 82 -2.35 -8.46 5.19
C ILE A 82 -2.37 -9.98 5.14
N SER A 83 -2.85 -10.58 4.05
CA SER A 83 -2.74 -12.02 3.81
C SER A 83 -2.02 -12.27 2.50
N ILE A 84 -1.06 -13.19 2.53
CA ILE A 84 -0.28 -13.60 1.37
C ILE A 84 -0.54 -15.09 1.17
N VAL A 85 -0.88 -15.51 -0.05
CA VAL A 85 -0.87 -16.91 -0.46
C VAL A 85 0.23 -17.06 -1.50
N GLY A 86 1.32 -17.71 -1.10
CA GLY A 86 2.44 -18.04 -1.97
C GLY A 86 2.22 -19.32 -2.77
N GLY A 87 3.21 -19.70 -3.58
CA GLY A 87 3.25 -20.97 -4.31
C GLY A 87 3.68 -22.16 -3.43
N SER A 88 3.69 -23.35 -4.03
CA SER A 88 4.11 -24.60 -3.38
C SER A 88 5.63 -24.82 -3.45
N ASP A 89 6.11 -25.89 -2.80
CA ASP A 89 7.47 -26.41 -2.98
C ASP A 89 8.57 -25.38 -2.66
N GLY A 90 8.36 -24.56 -1.63
CA GLY A 90 9.34 -23.57 -1.18
C GLY A 90 9.32 -22.24 -1.94
N THR A 91 8.46 -22.10 -2.97
CA THR A 91 8.34 -20.86 -3.75
C THR A 91 7.54 -19.76 -3.05
N SER A 92 6.88 -20.06 -1.93
CA SER A 92 6.20 -19.03 -1.13
C SER A 92 7.22 -18.04 -0.54
N PRO A 93 6.95 -16.73 -0.54
CA PRO A 93 7.79 -15.77 0.16
C PRO A 93 7.91 -16.10 1.66
N SER A 94 9.11 -15.97 2.21
CA SER A 94 9.41 -16.26 3.63
C SER A 94 9.48 -15.01 4.49
N LYS A 95 9.64 -13.83 3.86
CA LYS A 95 9.69 -12.55 4.56
C LYS A 95 8.94 -11.48 3.78
N MET A 96 8.33 -10.55 4.51
CA MET A 96 7.66 -9.38 3.93
C MET A 96 8.05 -8.12 4.69
N ARG A 97 8.34 -7.05 3.95
CA ARG A 97 8.65 -5.73 4.48
C ARG A 97 7.71 -4.72 3.83
N ALA A 98 7.10 -3.86 4.63
CA ALA A 98 6.15 -2.87 4.13
C ALA A 98 6.69 -1.45 4.26
N PHE A 99 6.48 -0.68 3.18
CA PHE A 99 6.70 0.75 3.12
C PHE A 99 5.38 1.41 2.71
N ILE A 100 5.08 2.60 3.24
CA ILE A 100 3.83 3.30 2.95
C ILE A 100 4.12 4.72 2.48
N ASN A 101 3.23 5.25 1.63
CA ASN A 101 3.25 6.65 1.18
C ASN A 101 4.59 7.07 0.56
N ARG A 102 5.21 6.17 -0.20
CA ARG A 102 6.42 6.39 -0.97
C ARG A 102 6.33 5.69 -2.32
N GLU A 103 6.62 6.43 -3.36
CA GLU A 103 6.65 5.92 -4.73
C GLU A 103 8.09 5.66 -5.16
N GLY A 104 8.28 4.77 -6.13
CA GLY A 104 9.58 4.54 -6.76
C GLY A 104 10.62 3.83 -5.88
N ILE A 105 10.21 3.08 -4.86
CA ILE A 105 11.13 2.25 -4.08
C ILE A 105 11.70 1.14 -4.96
N ASP A 106 13.02 1.10 -5.09
CA ASP A 106 13.76 0.02 -5.73
C ASP A 106 14.42 -0.93 -4.71
N PHE A 107 15.19 -1.91 -5.19
CA PHE A 107 15.88 -2.89 -4.32
C PHE A 107 16.94 -2.25 -3.43
N SER A 108 17.63 -1.21 -3.91
CA SER A 108 18.63 -0.49 -3.12
C SER A 108 17.94 0.29 -1.99
N ASP A 109 16.85 1.00 -2.30
CA ASP A 109 16.05 1.69 -1.30
C ASP A 109 15.48 0.72 -0.27
N ALA A 110 14.92 -0.40 -0.72
CA ALA A 110 14.35 -1.41 0.16
C ALA A 110 15.39 -1.91 1.16
N GLN A 111 16.63 -2.16 0.75
CA GLN A 111 17.71 -2.61 1.63
C GLN A 111 18.16 -1.54 2.65
N ASN A 112 18.23 -0.27 2.23
CA ASN A 112 18.80 0.79 3.05
C ASN A 112 17.76 1.51 3.94
N MET A 113 16.49 1.48 3.57
CA MET A 113 15.43 2.16 4.31
C MET A 113 14.87 1.30 5.43
N GLN A 114 14.48 1.97 6.52
CA GLN A 114 13.71 1.32 7.58
C GLN A 114 12.28 1.06 7.08
N ALA A 115 11.91 -0.22 7.00
CA ALA A 115 10.53 -0.62 6.76
C ALA A 115 9.63 -0.15 7.91
N VAL A 116 8.38 0.20 7.59
CA VAL A 116 7.36 0.59 8.58
C VAL A 116 7.11 -0.56 9.55
N GLN A 117 7.06 -1.77 8.97
CA GLN A 117 6.94 -3.05 9.65
C GLN A 117 7.48 -4.17 8.76
N GLU A 118 7.96 -5.23 9.40
CA GLU A 118 8.47 -6.45 8.79
C GLU A 118 7.80 -7.65 9.44
N TRP A 119 7.64 -8.74 8.67
CA TRP A 119 7.07 -10.00 9.12
C TRP A 119 7.88 -11.15 8.56
N ASP A 120 8.12 -12.15 9.41
CA ASP A 120 8.48 -13.49 8.96
C ASP A 120 7.18 -14.20 8.58
N LEU A 121 7.12 -14.65 7.34
CA LEU A 121 5.97 -15.33 6.79
C LEU A 121 6.04 -16.83 7.07
N ALA A 122 4.89 -17.48 7.00
CA ALA A 122 4.73 -18.93 6.92
C ALA A 122 3.98 -19.27 5.63
N GLU A 123 4.24 -20.47 5.08
CA GLU A 123 3.53 -20.97 3.91
C GLU A 123 2.02 -21.03 4.20
N ASN A 124 1.23 -20.29 3.41
CA ASN A 124 -0.19 -20.08 3.64
C ASN A 124 -1.04 -20.65 2.50
N MET A 125 -0.82 -21.91 2.15
CA MET A 125 -1.51 -22.60 1.04
C MET A 125 -3.04 -22.61 1.20
N GLN A 126 -3.53 -22.50 2.42
CA GLN A 126 -4.95 -22.50 2.76
C GLN A 126 -5.57 -21.08 2.83
N GLY A 127 -4.76 -20.02 2.68
CA GLY A 127 -5.23 -18.64 2.68
C GLY A 127 -5.97 -18.24 3.96
N VAL A 128 -5.56 -18.78 5.11
CA VAL A 128 -6.17 -18.51 6.43
C VAL A 128 -5.25 -17.68 7.33
N LEU A 129 -3.95 -17.64 7.03
CA LEU A 129 -3.02 -16.82 7.80
C LEU A 129 -3.18 -15.34 7.45
N GLU A 130 -3.20 -14.54 8.50
CA GLU A 130 -3.26 -13.09 8.44
C GLU A 130 -2.12 -12.49 9.26
N TYR A 131 -1.44 -11.50 8.68
CA TYR A 131 -0.36 -10.76 9.31
C TYR A 131 -0.90 -9.42 9.80
N GLN A 132 -0.94 -9.27 11.12
CA GLN A 132 -1.44 -8.04 11.75
C GLN A 132 -0.46 -6.89 11.53
N THR A 133 -1.00 -5.75 11.13
CA THR A 133 -0.24 -4.52 11.04
C THR A 133 -0.25 -3.78 12.38
N ARG A 134 0.75 -2.93 12.62
CA ARG A 134 0.74 -1.93 13.68
C ARG A 134 -0.23 -0.84 13.25
N TYR A 135 -1.51 -1.05 13.49
CA TYR A 135 -2.61 -0.23 12.98
C TYR A 135 -2.36 1.29 13.09
N SER A 136 -1.76 1.76 14.17
CA SER A 136 -1.41 3.18 14.38
C SER A 136 -0.47 3.77 13.32
N LYS A 137 0.40 2.94 12.71
CA LYS A 137 1.30 3.34 11.63
C LYS A 137 0.67 3.20 10.25
N PHE A 138 -0.34 2.34 10.10
CA PHE A 138 -1.02 2.04 8.84
C PHE A 138 -2.36 2.78 8.72
N GLN A 139 -2.40 4.02 9.20
CA GLN A 139 -3.52 4.95 9.00
C GLN A 139 -3.21 5.90 7.84
N GLY A 140 -4.17 6.14 6.94
CA GLY A 140 -3.98 7.10 5.84
C GLY A 140 -2.93 6.62 4.83
N VAL A 141 -3.02 5.35 4.44
CA VAL A 141 -2.14 4.73 3.46
C VAL A 141 -2.70 5.01 2.07
N GLY A 142 -1.95 5.76 1.30
CA GLY A 142 -2.24 6.12 -0.08
C GLY A 142 -1.60 5.23 -1.13
N ASN A 143 -0.43 4.72 -0.80
CA ASN A 143 0.24 3.66 -1.54
C ASN A 143 0.98 2.77 -0.54
N LEU A 144 1.12 1.50 -0.89
CA LEU A 144 1.80 0.47 -0.13
C LEU A 144 2.82 -0.20 -1.05
N THR A 145 4.07 -0.28 -0.61
CA THR A 145 5.09 -1.09 -1.26
C THR A 145 5.41 -2.28 -0.39
N LEU A 146 5.28 -3.47 -0.93
CA LEU A 146 5.66 -4.73 -0.30
C LEU A 146 6.95 -5.24 -0.93
N HIS A 147 7.96 -5.49 -0.10
CA HIS A 147 9.23 -6.10 -0.49
C HIS A 147 9.30 -7.51 0.08
N PHE A 148 9.55 -8.47 -0.79
CA PHE A 148 9.72 -9.88 -0.49
C PHE A 148 11.18 -10.25 -0.84
N PRO A 149 12.10 -10.20 0.15
CA PRO A 149 13.52 -10.40 -0.12
C PRO A 149 13.90 -11.85 -0.41
N ASP A 150 13.10 -12.82 0.04
CA ASP A 150 13.44 -14.24 -0.03
C ASP A 150 12.19 -15.13 0.06
N ASN A 151 12.36 -16.42 -0.22
CA ASN A 151 11.34 -17.48 -0.14
C ASN A 151 11.79 -18.62 0.79
N PHE A 152 11.14 -19.78 0.72
CA PHE A 152 11.44 -20.95 1.54
C PHE A 152 12.51 -21.88 0.94
N GLY A 153 13.41 -21.35 0.11
CA GLY A 153 14.57 -22.05 -0.42
C GLY A 153 14.44 -22.53 -1.88
N ALA A 154 13.51 -21.95 -2.64
CA ALA A 154 13.37 -22.19 -4.07
C ALA A 154 14.08 -21.09 -4.89
N ASP A 155 14.35 -21.36 -6.17
CA ASP A 155 15.01 -20.38 -7.06
C ASP A 155 14.09 -19.22 -7.50
N THR A 156 12.77 -19.36 -7.32
CA THR A 156 11.77 -18.36 -7.72
C THR A 156 10.71 -18.18 -6.63
N SER A 157 10.25 -16.94 -6.47
CA SER A 157 9.12 -16.61 -5.59
C SER A 157 7.82 -16.61 -6.37
N GLN A 158 6.76 -17.21 -5.82
CA GLN A 158 5.42 -17.23 -6.41
C GLN A 158 4.39 -16.69 -5.43
N ILE A 159 3.50 -15.85 -5.91
CA ILE A 159 2.39 -15.26 -5.15
C ILE A 159 1.11 -15.42 -5.96
N HIS A 160 0.11 -16.09 -5.38
CA HIS A 160 -1.20 -16.29 -5.98
C HIS A 160 -2.26 -15.32 -5.47
N TYR A 161 -2.05 -14.74 -4.28
CA TYR A 161 -3.01 -13.83 -3.67
C TYR A 161 -2.33 -12.86 -2.72
N ILE A 162 -2.69 -11.57 -2.85
CA ILE A 162 -2.41 -10.54 -1.87
C ILE A 162 -3.75 -9.96 -1.40
N GLY A 163 -4.13 -10.30 -0.18
CA GLY A 163 -5.29 -9.77 0.51
C GLY A 163 -4.92 -8.60 1.40
N LEU A 164 -5.77 -7.57 1.42
CA LEU A 164 -5.67 -6.45 2.36
C LEU A 164 -7.00 -6.30 3.10
N LYS A 165 -6.94 -6.40 4.44
CA LYS A 165 -8.09 -6.24 5.34
C LYS A 165 -8.01 -4.88 6.02
N GLY A 166 -9.12 -4.16 6.05
CA GLY A 166 -9.15 -2.82 6.62
C GLY A 166 -10.31 -1.97 6.11
N GLU A 167 -10.14 -0.65 6.21
CA GLU A 167 -11.20 0.31 5.94
C GLU A 167 -10.70 1.40 5.00
N ALA A 168 -11.44 1.68 3.93
CA ALA A 168 -11.20 2.87 3.13
C ALA A 168 -11.81 4.10 3.80
N THR A 169 -11.09 5.21 3.76
CA THR A 169 -11.65 6.50 4.13
C THR A 169 -12.55 7.01 3.00
N GLN A 170 -13.66 7.66 3.34
CA GLN A 170 -14.62 8.17 2.33
C GLN A 170 -14.08 9.38 1.53
N LEU A 171 -12.84 9.82 1.79
CA LEU A 171 -12.20 10.91 1.07
C LEU A 171 -11.51 10.33 -0.18
N LYS A 172 -12.14 10.49 -1.34
CA LYS A 172 -11.50 10.22 -2.62
C LYS A 172 -10.36 11.21 -2.81
N ARG A 173 -9.18 10.71 -3.19
CA ARG A 173 -8.06 11.54 -3.60
C ARG A 173 -8.36 12.07 -4.99
N ASP A 174 -9.01 13.23 -5.06
CA ASP A 174 -9.00 14.01 -6.30
C ASP A 174 -7.57 14.51 -6.49
N VAL A 175 -6.96 14.21 -7.65
CA VAL A 175 -5.68 14.79 -8.04
C VAL A 175 -5.86 16.31 -7.92
N VAL A 176 -5.12 16.95 -7.03
CA VAL A 176 -5.16 18.40 -6.84
C VAL A 176 -4.73 19.05 -8.15
N ALA A 177 -5.69 19.28 -9.03
CA ALA A 177 -5.55 20.08 -10.22
C ALA A 177 -5.39 21.52 -9.73
N THR A 178 -4.13 21.95 -9.64
CA THR A 178 -3.75 23.34 -9.76
C THR A 178 -4.47 24.29 -8.81
N ILE A 179 -3.99 24.39 -7.57
CA ILE A 179 -4.17 25.64 -6.83
C ILE A 179 -3.19 26.65 -7.47
N VAL A 180 -3.60 27.29 -8.57
CA VAL A 180 -3.00 28.58 -8.96
C VAL A 180 -3.47 29.56 -7.89
N TYR A 181 -2.65 29.73 -6.86
CA TYR A 181 -2.78 30.91 -6.02
C TYR A 181 -2.12 32.04 -6.82
N GLU A 182 -2.91 32.70 -7.66
CA GLU A 182 -2.50 33.88 -8.42
C GLU A 182 -2.28 35.06 -7.44
N LEU A 183 -1.16 35.02 -6.72
CA LEU A 183 -0.59 36.22 -6.10
C LEU A 183 0.22 36.96 -7.16
N MET A 184 -0.48 37.64 -8.06
CA MET A 184 0.09 38.86 -8.62
C MET A 184 -0.24 39.99 -7.62
N PRO A 185 0.73 40.52 -6.86
CA PRO A 185 0.50 41.76 -6.13
C PRO A 185 0.14 42.83 -7.15
N ASN A 186 -1.10 43.35 -7.13
CA ASN A 186 -1.48 44.51 -7.91
C ASN A 186 -0.79 45.74 -7.29
N PRO A 187 0.18 46.39 -7.95
CA PRO A 187 0.93 47.51 -7.39
C PRO A 187 0.12 48.82 -7.30
N SER A 188 -1.21 48.78 -7.49
CA SER A 188 -2.05 49.97 -7.56
C SER A 188 -2.71 50.39 -6.24
N ASP A 189 -2.56 49.63 -5.14
CA ASP A 189 -3.25 49.92 -3.87
C ASP A 189 -2.38 50.58 -2.79
N HIS A 190 -1.28 51.23 -3.18
CA HIS A 190 -0.53 52.11 -2.27
C HIS A 190 -0.60 53.55 -2.77
N LYS A 191 -1.62 54.30 -2.34
CA LYS A 191 -1.57 55.77 -2.32
C LYS A 191 -1.25 56.22 -0.90
N THR A 192 0.04 56.42 -0.65
CA THR A 192 0.50 57.19 0.51
C THR A 192 0.15 58.65 0.30
N HIS A 193 -0.80 59.19 1.07
CA HIS A 193 -0.95 60.65 1.20
C HIS A 193 0.00 61.12 2.30
N ALA A 194 1.17 61.61 1.90
CA ALA A 194 2.05 62.40 2.73
C ALA A 194 2.33 63.69 1.96
N GLU A 195 1.67 64.78 2.35
CA GLU A 195 2.14 66.12 2.02
C GLU A 195 2.02 67.03 3.25
N THR A 196 3.21 67.27 3.80
CA THR A 196 3.56 68.24 4.82
C THR A 196 3.49 69.65 4.21
N GLY A 197 2.71 70.56 4.79
CA GLY A 197 2.66 71.96 4.39
C GLY A 197 2.48 72.87 5.60
N GLY A 198 3.55 73.57 5.97
CA GLY A 198 3.61 74.44 7.14
C GLY A 198 2.77 75.72 7.03
N GLY A 199 2.36 76.24 8.18
CA GLY A 199 1.72 77.55 8.34
C GLY A 199 2.03 78.14 9.71
N LEU A 200 2.84 79.20 9.71
CA LEU A 200 3.23 80.02 10.85
C LEU A 200 2.14 81.05 11.21
N SER A 201 2.06 81.32 12.50
CA SER A 201 1.55 82.47 13.28
C SER A 201 1.01 83.74 12.57
N GLN A 202 -0.16 84.22 13.02
CA GLN A 202 -0.60 85.62 13.32
C GLN A 202 -2.15 85.58 13.51
N VAL A 203 -2.84 86.23 14.45
CA VAL A 203 -2.63 87.36 15.39
C VAL A 203 -3.47 87.11 16.65
#